data_AF-M0IXX3-F1
#
_entry.id   AF-M0IXX3-F1
#
_cell.length_a   1.000
_cell.length_b   1.000
_cell.length_c   1.000
_cell.angle_alpha   90.00
_cell.angle_beta   90.00
_cell.angle_gamma   90.00
#
_symmetry.space_group_name_H-M   'P 1'
#
loop_
_entity.id
_entity.type
_entity.pdbx_description
1 polymer ?
#
loop_
_entity_poly.entity_id
_entity_poly.type
_entity_poly.pdbx_seq_one_letter_code
_entity_poly.pdbx_strand_id
1 'polypeptide(L)'
;MIGVVGGGIAGLSAAYRLQQRGHEVRVFEASEDLGGLAATYETAGDPIEKFYHHLSKSEETIVDLAEELGLGDAVEWHIGENAYYVDGVVHPMDKPWEILSYPHLSLYDTFRLGMLVLDIDVRGGVPKFDTYERLEDFEDVPIEEFVVEHTTRGVYENFFEPLLDAKFGDRKDDVSAAWLLGRVKFRGERDILNGEILGYFDGGFGRLLDALVDAVGRDNISTGTRVSDIDTSGGAVSSLTATNGTETTVHEVDSVVVATMPNVLEGLTGYTCDIDFQGTVCSVISMDKPLLDTYWLNIADEAPFGALIEHTNFVSPERYGGEHLLYVARYIQDESEAVWQQSDDEVAETWLDGIESLFPAFDRDAVNWIRTGRNPRTAPVYERGYLDMVIPYDLGDAVADGLYYAGMASRAQYPERSLNGGIVAGFECADRIARGPTAVTDDDSPLSEAQR
;
A
#
# COMPACT_ATOMS: atom_id res chain seq x y z
N MET A 1 -3.63 -23.28 -20.82
CA MET A 1 -2.95 -22.00 -20.54
C MET A 1 -3.76 -21.22 -19.52
N ILE A 2 -3.11 -20.48 -18.62
CA ILE A 2 -3.75 -19.62 -17.62
C ILE A 2 -3.59 -18.16 -18.03
N GLY A 3 -4.70 -17.43 -18.06
CA GLY A 3 -4.69 -15.97 -18.29
C GLY A 3 -4.51 -15.21 -16.99
N VAL A 4 -3.64 -14.20 -16.97
CA VAL A 4 -3.51 -13.27 -15.85
C VAL A 4 -3.88 -11.87 -16.32
N VAL A 5 -4.87 -11.26 -15.69
CA VAL A 5 -5.35 -9.91 -16.02
C VAL A 5 -4.72 -8.93 -15.04
N GLY A 6 -3.86 -8.04 -15.55
CA GLY A 6 -3.11 -7.05 -14.77
C GLY A 6 -1.62 -7.41 -14.65
N GLY A 7 -0.76 -6.50 -15.10
CA GLY A 7 0.70 -6.57 -15.05
C GLY A 7 1.32 -5.85 -13.85
N GLY A 8 0.58 -5.73 -12.75
CA GLY A 8 1.09 -5.26 -11.46
C GLY A 8 1.81 -6.35 -10.67
N ILE A 9 2.31 -6.02 -9.47
CA ILE A 9 3.08 -6.95 -8.63
C ILE A 9 2.35 -8.27 -8.36
N ALA A 10 1.03 -8.23 -8.10
CA ALA A 10 0.24 -9.43 -7.83
C ALA A 10 0.12 -10.34 -9.06
N GLY A 11 -0.15 -9.76 -10.24
CA GLY A 11 -0.27 -10.52 -11.48
C GLY A 11 1.06 -11.12 -11.95
N LEU A 12 2.15 -10.35 -11.85
CA LEU A 12 3.50 -10.84 -12.16
C LEU A 12 3.93 -11.94 -11.19
N SER A 13 3.62 -11.81 -9.90
CA SER A 13 3.91 -12.84 -8.89
C SER A 13 3.09 -14.10 -9.12
N ALA A 14 1.80 -13.97 -9.45
CA ALA A 14 0.95 -15.10 -9.82
C ALA A 14 1.52 -15.82 -11.05
N ALA A 15 1.91 -15.08 -12.10
CA ALA A 15 2.48 -15.66 -13.30
C ALA A 15 3.80 -16.40 -13.03
N TYR A 16 4.70 -15.79 -12.28
CA TYR A 16 5.97 -16.39 -11.87
C TYR A 16 5.73 -17.71 -11.10
N ARG A 17 4.85 -17.69 -10.09
CA ARG A 17 4.53 -18.86 -9.28
C ARG A 17 3.85 -19.97 -10.08
N LEU A 18 2.92 -19.63 -10.97
CA LEU A 18 2.27 -20.58 -11.87
C LEU A 18 3.27 -21.26 -12.82
N GLN A 19 4.23 -20.52 -13.37
CA GLN A 19 5.29 -21.09 -14.20
C GLN A 19 6.20 -22.02 -13.40
N GLN A 20 6.56 -21.68 -12.15
CA GLN A 20 7.29 -22.59 -11.25
C GLN A 20 6.51 -23.91 -11.01
N ARG A 21 5.17 -23.86 -11.03
CA ARG A 21 4.29 -25.04 -10.95
C ARG A 21 4.05 -25.74 -12.28
N GLY A 22 4.72 -25.31 -13.36
CA GLY A 22 4.69 -25.97 -14.66
C GLY A 22 3.52 -25.59 -15.56
N HIS A 23 2.81 -24.49 -15.24
CA HIS A 23 1.72 -24.00 -16.07
C HIS A 23 2.21 -23.05 -17.17
N GLU A 24 1.57 -23.11 -18.33
CA GLU A 24 1.69 -22.08 -19.37
C GLU A 24 0.83 -20.87 -19.00
N VAL A 25 1.42 -19.68 -19.01
CA VAL A 25 0.77 -18.45 -18.53
C VAL A 25 0.93 -17.33 -19.55
N ARG A 26 -0.12 -16.49 -19.69
CA ARG A 26 -0.05 -15.21 -20.41
C ARG A 26 -0.58 -14.08 -19.52
N VAL A 27 0.21 -13.03 -19.35
CA VAL A 27 -0.18 -11.80 -18.63
C VAL A 27 -0.69 -10.77 -19.64
N PHE A 28 -1.80 -10.12 -19.33
CA PHE A 28 -2.40 -9.05 -20.12
C PHE A 28 -2.47 -7.77 -19.29
N GLU A 29 -1.75 -6.73 -19.72
CA GLU A 29 -1.75 -5.40 -19.09
C GLU A 29 -2.30 -4.37 -20.08
N ALA A 30 -3.26 -3.56 -19.62
CA ALA A 30 -3.92 -2.56 -20.46
C ALA A 30 -3.04 -1.34 -20.73
N SER A 31 -2.13 -1.01 -19.81
CA SER A 31 -1.11 0.04 -19.93
C SER A 31 0.09 -0.43 -20.76
N GLU A 32 0.88 0.52 -21.26
CA GLU A 32 2.21 0.23 -21.81
C GLU A 32 3.24 -0.06 -20.70
N ASP A 33 3.02 0.52 -19.52
CA ASP A 33 3.89 0.35 -18.34
C ASP A 33 3.42 -0.81 -17.46
N LEU A 34 4.37 -1.59 -16.93
CA LEU A 34 4.14 -2.63 -15.92
C LEU A 34 4.34 -2.09 -14.50
N GLY A 35 3.91 -2.85 -13.50
CA GLY A 35 4.14 -2.55 -12.08
C GLY A 35 2.95 -1.92 -11.34
N GLY A 36 1.94 -1.43 -12.05
CA GLY A 36 0.73 -0.86 -11.43
C GLY A 36 1.06 0.30 -10.48
N LEU A 37 0.69 0.18 -9.19
CA LEU A 37 0.99 1.20 -8.17
C LEU A 37 2.47 1.26 -7.76
N ALA A 38 3.29 0.30 -8.21
CA ALA A 38 4.75 0.32 -8.07
C ALA A 38 5.46 0.83 -9.34
N ALA A 39 4.73 1.42 -10.29
CA ALA A 39 5.35 2.07 -11.44
C ALA A 39 6.27 3.23 -10.99
N THR A 40 7.25 3.56 -11.82
CA THR A 40 8.31 4.50 -11.51
C THR A 40 8.36 5.69 -12.48
N TYR A 41 9.13 6.71 -12.11
CA TYR A 41 9.63 7.79 -12.94
C TYR A 41 11.15 7.66 -13.07
N GLU A 42 11.68 7.98 -14.25
CA GLU A 42 13.11 8.10 -14.47
C GLU A 42 13.67 9.34 -13.75
N THR A 43 14.86 9.21 -13.17
CA THR A 43 15.62 10.33 -12.57
C THR A 43 17.00 10.45 -13.23
N ALA A 44 17.87 11.32 -12.70
CA ALA A 44 19.27 11.39 -13.12
C ALA A 44 20.11 10.17 -12.69
N GLY A 45 19.58 9.30 -11.83
CA GLY A 45 20.19 8.04 -11.42
C GLY A 45 19.15 6.93 -11.33
N ASP A 46 18.90 6.41 -10.13
CA ASP A 46 17.93 5.34 -9.91
C ASP A 46 16.50 5.79 -10.20
N PRO A 47 15.62 4.92 -10.74
CA PRO A 47 14.21 5.26 -10.89
C PRO A 47 13.57 5.46 -9.50
N ILE A 48 12.53 6.30 -9.46
CA ILE A 48 11.77 6.60 -8.24
C ILE A 48 10.32 6.21 -8.41
N GLU A 49 9.68 5.63 -7.39
CA GLU A 49 8.28 5.21 -7.50
C GLU A 49 7.32 6.40 -7.68
N LYS A 50 6.19 6.20 -8.36
CA LYS A 50 5.15 7.25 -8.52
C LYS A 50 4.44 7.58 -7.21
N PHE A 51 4.44 6.62 -6.28
CA PHE A 51 3.93 6.73 -4.93
C PHE A 51 5.01 6.21 -3.99
N TYR A 52 5.15 6.79 -2.80
CA TYR A 52 6.16 6.36 -1.84
C TYR A 52 5.95 4.88 -1.43
N HIS A 53 7.05 4.14 -1.29
CA HIS A 53 7.07 2.76 -0.80
C HIS A 53 8.26 2.54 0.13
N HIS A 54 8.06 1.68 1.11
CA HIS A 54 9.10 1.09 1.96
C HIS A 54 8.59 -0.28 2.44
N LEU A 55 9.51 -1.11 2.91
CA LEU A 55 9.19 -2.40 3.50
C LEU A 55 9.18 -2.30 5.02
N SER A 56 8.25 -3.00 5.65
CA SER A 56 8.41 -3.42 7.05
C SER A 56 9.14 -4.76 7.11
N LYS A 57 9.82 -5.02 8.23
CA LYS A 57 10.50 -6.30 8.46
C LYS A 57 9.54 -7.49 8.60
N SER A 58 8.28 -7.23 8.92
CA SER A 58 7.23 -8.25 8.91
C SER A 58 6.83 -8.71 7.50
N GLU A 59 7.28 -8.00 6.46
CA GLU A 59 7.01 -8.33 5.06
C GLU A 59 8.05 -9.31 4.51
N GLU A 60 8.00 -10.55 5.00
CA GLU A 60 8.99 -11.58 4.65
C GLU A 60 8.83 -12.09 3.21
N THR A 61 7.61 -12.21 2.67
CA THR A 61 7.37 -12.82 1.35
C THR A 61 8.01 -12.04 0.20
N ILE A 62 8.02 -10.71 0.27
CA ILE A 62 8.69 -9.87 -0.72
C ILE A 62 10.22 -9.98 -0.63
N VAL A 63 10.76 -10.15 0.58
CA VAL A 63 12.21 -10.37 0.80
C VAL A 63 12.60 -11.76 0.27
N ASP A 64 11.83 -12.80 0.60
CA ASP A 64 12.03 -14.16 0.10
C ASP A 64 11.98 -14.20 -1.44
N LEU A 65 10.99 -13.53 -2.04
CA LEU A 65 10.90 -13.41 -3.49
C LEU A 65 12.11 -12.67 -4.09
N ALA A 66 12.57 -11.60 -3.44
CA ALA A 66 13.79 -10.92 -3.86
C ALA A 66 15.01 -11.87 -3.80
N GLU A 67 15.14 -12.68 -2.76
CA GLU A 67 16.19 -13.71 -2.66
C GLU A 67 16.09 -14.73 -3.79
N GLU A 68 14.89 -15.26 -4.07
CA GLU A 68 14.65 -16.20 -5.16
C GLU A 68 15.05 -15.62 -6.53
N LEU A 69 14.84 -14.32 -6.73
CA LEU A 69 15.18 -13.58 -7.95
C LEU A 69 16.63 -13.10 -7.98
N GLY A 70 17.43 -13.39 -6.96
CA GLY A 70 18.84 -12.99 -6.87
C GLY A 70 19.06 -11.52 -6.49
N LEU A 71 18.05 -10.88 -5.91
CA LEU A 71 18.05 -9.49 -5.42
C LEU A 71 18.11 -9.38 -3.89
N GLY A 72 18.30 -10.49 -3.15
CA GLY A 72 18.36 -10.47 -1.68
C GLY A 72 19.37 -9.46 -1.12
N ASP A 73 20.58 -9.41 -1.69
CA ASP A 73 21.63 -8.46 -1.30
C ASP A 73 21.29 -6.98 -1.62
N ALA A 74 20.26 -6.74 -2.44
CA ALA A 74 19.80 -5.39 -2.77
C ALA A 74 18.78 -4.85 -1.76
N VAL A 75 18.26 -5.66 -0.83
CA VAL A 75 17.35 -5.19 0.22
C VAL A 75 18.17 -4.54 1.33
N GLU A 76 18.04 -3.23 1.46
CA GLU A 76 18.71 -2.43 2.48
C GLU A 76 17.74 -2.03 3.59
N TRP A 77 18.22 -2.00 4.83
CA TRP A 77 17.43 -1.60 6.00
C TRP A 77 17.99 -0.32 6.59
N HIS A 78 17.21 0.75 6.54
CA HIS A 78 17.59 2.08 6.99
C HIS A 78 16.66 2.55 8.12
N ILE A 79 17.11 3.57 8.86
CA ILE A 79 16.27 4.22 9.87
C ILE A 79 15.46 5.31 9.17
N GLY A 80 14.13 5.18 9.22
CA GLY A 80 13.21 6.23 8.80
C GLY A 80 12.86 7.13 9.97
N GLU A 81 13.36 8.37 9.97
CA GLU A 81 12.97 9.37 10.96
C GLU A 81 11.59 9.95 10.62
N ASN A 82 10.71 10.03 11.61
CA ASN A 82 9.34 10.49 11.50
C ASN A 82 9.10 11.72 12.37
N ALA A 83 8.30 12.66 11.87
CA ALA A 83 7.91 13.84 12.61
C ALA A 83 6.43 14.23 12.39
N TYR A 84 6.00 15.16 13.22
CA TYR A 84 4.66 15.73 13.23
C TYR A 84 4.74 17.26 13.16
N TYR A 85 4.11 17.87 12.15
CA TYR A 85 4.01 19.31 12.03
C TYR A 85 2.71 19.80 12.67
N VAL A 86 2.82 20.57 13.75
CA VAL A 86 1.68 21.18 14.45
C VAL A 86 2.06 22.54 15.02
N ASP A 87 1.13 23.50 14.96
CA ASP A 87 1.31 24.87 15.45
C ASP A 87 2.56 25.56 14.88
N GLY A 88 2.86 25.30 13.60
CA GLY A 88 4.03 25.87 12.93
C GLY A 88 5.38 25.24 13.29
N VAL A 89 5.40 24.09 13.99
CA VAL A 89 6.62 23.46 14.50
C VAL A 89 6.70 21.99 14.11
N VAL A 90 7.89 21.56 13.67
CA VAL A 90 8.21 20.14 13.42
C VAL A 90 8.62 19.48 14.75
N HIS A 91 7.86 18.47 15.16
CA HIS A 91 8.13 17.66 16.34
C HIS A 91 8.57 16.24 15.94
N PRO A 92 9.84 15.85 16.16
CA PRO A 92 10.29 14.48 15.97
C PRO A 92 9.50 13.48 16.82
N MET A 93 9.25 12.28 16.31
CA MET A 93 8.40 11.25 16.94
C MET A 93 9.09 9.89 17.04
N ASP A 94 10.42 9.85 16.92
CA ASP A 94 11.18 8.60 16.84
C ASP A 94 11.57 8.06 18.20
N LYS A 95 12.04 8.94 19.10
CA LYS A 95 12.53 8.55 20.42
C LYS A 95 11.49 8.78 21.52
N PRO A 96 11.53 7.97 22.61
CA PRO A 96 10.64 8.16 23.76
C PRO A 96 10.69 9.56 24.37
N TRP A 97 11.87 10.20 24.43
CA TRP A 97 11.97 11.57 24.97
C TRP A 97 11.41 12.64 24.04
N GLU A 98 11.39 12.40 22.72
CA GLU A 98 10.78 13.29 21.75
C GLU A 98 9.25 13.24 21.89
N ILE A 99 8.69 12.03 22.00
CA ILE A 99 7.27 11.80 22.30
C ILE A 99 6.90 12.43 23.66
N LEU A 100 7.73 12.28 24.70
CA LEU A 100 7.51 12.93 26.01
C LEU A 100 7.59 14.45 25.95
N SER A 101 8.29 15.01 24.96
CA SER A 101 8.41 16.47 24.75
C SER A 101 7.31 17.06 23.89
N TYR A 102 6.47 16.21 23.28
CA TYR A 102 5.38 16.65 22.42
C TYR A 102 4.35 17.45 23.25
N PRO A 103 4.11 18.73 22.92
CA PRO A 103 3.41 19.65 23.81
C PRO A 103 1.92 19.37 23.97
N HIS A 104 1.33 18.55 23.08
CA HIS A 104 -0.10 18.25 23.07
C HIS A 104 -0.48 16.93 23.75
N LEU A 105 0.49 16.21 24.33
CA LEU A 105 0.21 15.02 25.14
C LEU A 105 0.64 15.26 26.60
N SER A 106 -0.27 14.99 27.53
CA SER A 106 0.10 14.95 28.94
C SER A 106 0.96 13.72 29.23
N LEU A 107 1.69 13.72 30.37
CA LEU A 107 2.47 12.55 30.78
C LEU A 107 1.62 11.28 30.90
N TYR A 108 0.33 11.41 31.25
CA TYR A 108 -0.58 10.28 31.33
C TYR A 108 -0.98 9.79 29.93
N ASP A 109 -1.19 10.71 28.99
CA ASP A 109 -1.44 10.39 27.58
C ASP A 109 -0.24 9.65 26.97
N THR A 110 0.97 10.18 27.15
CA THR A 110 2.21 9.54 26.68
C THR A 110 2.40 8.16 27.30
N PHE A 111 2.14 8.00 28.60
CA PHE A 111 2.20 6.69 29.25
C PHE A 111 1.20 5.71 28.61
N ARG A 112 -0.06 6.11 28.44
CA ARG A 112 -1.12 5.25 27.90
C ARG A 112 -0.87 4.88 26.44
N LEU A 113 -0.43 5.84 25.62
CA LEU A 113 0.00 5.61 24.23
C LEU A 113 1.18 4.65 24.18
N GLY A 114 2.19 4.84 25.04
CA GLY A 114 3.35 3.96 25.12
C GLY A 114 2.98 2.52 25.50
N MET A 115 2.01 2.32 26.40
CA MET A 115 1.52 0.98 26.73
C MET A 115 0.80 0.32 25.54
N LEU A 116 -0.01 1.06 24.78
CA LEU A 116 -0.63 0.54 23.55
C LEU A 116 0.42 0.11 22.52
N VAL A 117 1.44 0.95 22.27
CA VAL A 117 2.52 0.65 21.31
C VAL A 117 3.35 -0.58 21.73
N LEU A 118 3.50 -0.82 23.03
CA LEU A 118 4.19 -1.99 23.57
C LEU A 118 3.30 -3.25 23.66
N ASP A 119 2.08 -3.21 23.13
CA ASP A 119 1.07 -4.27 23.22
C ASP A 119 0.70 -4.65 24.68
N ILE A 120 0.56 -3.62 25.54
CA ILE A 120 0.21 -3.76 26.95
C ILE A 120 -1.13 -3.06 27.24
N ASP A 121 -2.15 -3.83 27.60
CA ASP A 121 -3.42 -3.28 28.09
C ASP A 121 -3.38 -3.10 29.62
N VAL A 122 -3.64 -1.87 30.08
CA VAL A 122 -3.63 -1.49 31.50
C VAL A 122 -5.01 -1.07 32.04
N ARG A 123 -6.10 -1.21 31.26
CA ARG A 123 -7.46 -0.76 31.64
C ARG A 123 -8.07 -1.47 32.86
N GLY A 124 -7.50 -2.60 33.29
CA GLY A 124 -7.97 -3.38 34.44
C GLY A 124 -7.13 -3.22 35.71
N GLY A 125 -6.13 -2.33 35.73
CA GLY A 125 -5.17 -2.18 36.84
C GLY A 125 -4.12 -3.30 36.94
N VAL A 126 -4.28 -4.39 36.20
CA VAL A 126 -3.28 -5.44 35.99
C VAL A 126 -2.90 -5.44 34.51
N PRO A 127 -1.61 -5.25 34.16
CA PRO A 127 -1.15 -5.32 32.78
C PRO A 127 -1.47 -6.67 32.14
N LYS A 128 -2.07 -6.63 30.95
CA LYS A 128 -2.25 -7.78 30.07
C LYS A 128 -1.36 -7.60 28.85
N PHE A 129 -0.66 -8.67 28.50
CA PHE A 129 0.11 -8.77 27.26
C PHE A 129 -0.77 -9.44 26.21
N ASP A 130 -0.43 -9.26 24.95
CA ASP A 130 -1.04 -9.99 23.82
C ASP A 130 -2.51 -9.62 23.57
N THR A 131 -2.99 -8.53 24.17
CA THR A 131 -4.40 -8.11 24.07
C THR A 131 -4.75 -7.70 22.65
N TYR A 132 -3.78 -7.20 21.89
CA TYR A 132 -3.98 -6.73 20.54
C TYR A 132 -3.43 -7.72 19.49
N GLU A 133 -3.15 -8.97 19.86
CA GLU A 133 -2.58 -9.98 18.95
C GLU A 133 -3.47 -10.26 17.74
N ARG A 134 -4.77 -10.47 17.97
CA ARG A 134 -5.75 -10.75 16.91
C ARG A 134 -6.43 -9.45 16.48
N LEU A 135 -6.05 -8.93 15.33
CA LEU A 135 -6.57 -7.67 14.81
C LEU A 135 -8.07 -7.78 14.49
N GLU A 136 -8.52 -8.97 14.07
CA GLU A 136 -9.91 -9.27 13.74
C GLU A 136 -10.86 -9.09 14.94
N ASP A 137 -10.37 -9.24 16.17
CA ASP A 137 -11.18 -9.04 17.37
C ASP A 137 -11.60 -7.56 17.54
N PHE A 138 -10.99 -6.65 16.77
CA PHE A 138 -11.26 -5.21 16.79
C PHE A 138 -11.86 -4.72 15.47
N GLU A 139 -12.28 -5.60 14.56
CA GLU A 139 -12.72 -5.17 13.24
C GLU A 139 -13.99 -4.30 13.28
N ASP A 140 -14.91 -4.59 14.20
CA ASP A 140 -16.19 -3.88 14.34
C ASP A 140 -16.11 -2.66 15.26
N VAL A 141 -14.94 -2.40 15.87
CA VAL A 141 -14.77 -1.33 16.85
C VAL A 141 -14.37 -0.04 16.13
N PRO A 142 -15.09 1.09 16.32
CA PRO A 142 -14.67 2.38 15.79
C PRO A 142 -13.30 2.80 16.36
N ILE A 143 -12.44 3.41 15.53
CA ILE A 143 -11.11 3.88 16.00
C ILE A 143 -11.23 4.82 17.19
N GLU A 144 -12.15 5.79 17.17
CA GLU A 144 -12.32 6.73 18.27
C GLU A 144 -12.61 6.00 19.58
N GLU A 145 -13.59 5.09 19.57
CA GLU A 145 -13.98 4.32 20.74
C GLU A 145 -12.79 3.51 21.26
N PHE A 146 -12.10 2.81 20.37
CA PHE A 146 -10.91 2.03 20.72
C PHE A 146 -9.83 2.92 21.36
N VAL A 147 -9.43 4.01 20.71
CA VAL A 147 -8.35 4.87 21.20
C VAL A 147 -8.72 5.48 22.54
N VAL A 148 -9.93 6.00 22.70
CA VAL A 148 -10.38 6.64 23.94
C VAL A 148 -10.38 5.64 25.09
N GLU A 149 -10.78 4.40 24.84
CA GLU A 149 -10.84 3.34 25.84
C GLU A 149 -9.44 2.81 26.21
N HIS A 150 -8.60 2.54 25.22
CA HIS A 150 -7.29 1.89 25.40
C HIS A 150 -6.18 2.87 25.74
N THR A 151 -6.36 4.15 25.37
CA THR A 151 -5.45 5.24 25.71
C THR A 151 -6.16 6.31 26.54
N THR A 152 -6.47 7.47 25.95
CA THR A 152 -7.25 8.57 26.53
C THR A 152 -7.94 9.38 25.44
N ARG A 153 -8.89 10.24 25.83
CA ARG A 153 -9.49 11.26 24.96
C ARG A 153 -8.44 12.22 24.37
N GLY A 154 -7.45 12.60 25.18
CA GLY A 154 -6.38 13.50 24.74
C GLY A 154 -5.48 12.89 23.67
N VAL A 155 -5.20 11.59 23.74
CA VAL A 155 -4.46 10.86 22.69
C VAL A 155 -5.25 10.81 21.38
N TYR A 156 -6.57 10.61 21.44
CA TYR A 156 -7.40 10.68 20.23
C TYR A 156 -7.35 12.08 19.61
N GLU A 157 -7.80 13.11 20.33
CA GLU A 157 -7.98 14.46 19.78
C GLU A 157 -6.66 15.10 19.32
N ASN A 158 -5.56 14.90 20.06
CA ASN A 158 -4.32 15.64 19.83
C ASN A 158 -3.25 14.87 19.05
N PHE A 159 -3.49 13.60 18.72
CA PHE A 159 -2.51 12.77 18.02
C PHE A 159 -3.14 11.95 16.89
N PHE A 160 -4.17 11.14 17.17
CA PHE A 160 -4.76 10.29 16.13
C PHE A 160 -5.76 11.01 15.23
N GLU A 161 -6.60 11.89 15.77
CA GLU A 161 -7.66 12.56 15.01
C GLU A 161 -7.11 13.33 13.80
N PRO A 162 -6.06 14.18 13.91
CA PRO A 162 -5.60 14.90 12.73
C PRO A 162 -4.90 13.99 11.70
N LEU A 163 -4.27 12.89 12.15
CA LEU A 163 -3.74 11.85 11.25
C LEU A 163 -4.86 11.12 10.48
N LEU A 164 -5.99 10.87 11.15
CA LEU A 164 -7.17 10.26 10.55
C LEU A 164 -7.86 11.24 9.60
N ASP A 165 -7.96 12.52 9.95
CA ASP A 165 -8.46 13.57 9.06
C ASP A 165 -7.61 13.67 7.78
N ALA A 166 -6.28 13.69 7.93
CA ALA A 166 -5.37 13.76 6.80
C ALA A 166 -5.45 12.53 5.87
N LYS A 167 -5.79 11.35 6.42
CA LYS A 167 -5.83 10.10 5.66
C LYS A 167 -7.21 9.76 5.10
N PHE A 168 -8.26 9.91 5.89
CA PHE A 168 -9.62 9.44 5.60
C PHE A 168 -10.64 10.58 5.50
N GLY A 169 -10.30 11.80 5.92
CA GLY A 169 -11.23 12.94 5.93
C GLY A 169 -12.55 12.59 6.62
N ASP A 170 -13.67 12.91 5.97
CA ASP A 170 -15.02 12.68 6.49
C ASP A 170 -15.36 11.20 6.72
N ARG A 171 -14.57 10.25 6.19
CA ARG A 171 -14.77 8.80 6.39
C ARG A 171 -14.10 8.27 7.66
N LYS A 172 -13.39 9.09 8.45
CA LYS A 172 -12.64 8.63 9.64
C LYS A 172 -13.49 7.86 10.66
N ASP A 173 -14.76 8.23 10.79
CA ASP A 173 -15.70 7.62 11.75
C ASP A 173 -16.16 6.21 11.34
N ASP A 174 -15.94 5.83 10.07
CA ASP A 174 -16.26 4.49 9.56
C ASP A 174 -15.14 3.49 9.84
N VAL A 175 -13.92 3.97 10.06
CA VAL A 175 -12.70 3.16 10.08
C VAL A 175 -12.63 2.28 11.33
N SER A 176 -12.23 1.05 11.09
CA SER A 176 -12.03 0.01 12.08
C SER A 176 -10.76 0.20 12.91
N ALA A 177 -10.84 -0.10 14.21
CA ALA A 177 -9.68 -0.16 15.11
C ALA A 177 -8.64 -1.21 14.69
N ALA A 178 -9.04 -2.26 13.97
CA ALA A 178 -8.12 -3.25 13.41
C ALA A 178 -7.10 -2.61 12.46
N TRP A 179 -7.50 -1.59 11.68
CA TRP A 179 -6.58 -0.83 10.84
C TRP A 179 -5.52 -0.08 11.65
N LEU A 180 -5.94 0.58 12.74
CA LEU A 180 -5.00 1.32 13.59
C LEU A 180 -3.99 0.37 14.25
N LEU A 181 -4.48 -0.75 14.79
CA LEU A 181 -3.63 -1.77 15.40
C LEU A 181 -2.69 -2.40 14.37
N GLY A 182 -3.17 -2.64 13.15
CA GLY A 182 -2.35 -3.04 12.01
C GLY A 182 -1.19 -2.07 11.79
N ARG A 183 -1.46 -0.76 11.74
CA ARG A 183 -0.43 0.27 11.61
C ARG A 183 0.53 0.32 12.80
N VAL A 184 0.05 0.13 14.03
CA VAL A 184 0.92 0.11 15.23
C VAL A 184 1.87 -1.09 15.17
N LYS A 185 1.39 -2.27 14.75
CA LYS A 185 2.21 -3.47 14.60
C LYS A 185 3.15 -3.43 13.41
N PHE A 186 2.67 -2.93 12.26
CA PHE A 186 3.47 -2.76 11.05
C PHE A 186 4.69 -1.87 11.30
N ARG A 187 4.50 -0.85 12.16
CA ARG A 187 5.54 0.06 12.65
C ARG A 187 6.25 -0.42 13.91
N GLY A 188 5.95 -1.63 14.40
CA GLY A 188 6.39 -2.14 15.70
C GLY A 188 7.87 -2.51 15.78
N GLU A 189 8.52 -2.68 14.63
CA GLU A 189 9.96 -2.96 14.55
C GLU A 189 10.80 -1.68 14.63
N ARG A 190 10.66 -0.99 15.76
CA ARG A 190 11.42 0.23 16.07
C ARG A 190 12.68 -0.13 16.84
N ASP A 191 13.78 0.48 16.43
CA ASP A 191 14.88 0.68 17.37
C ASP A 191 14.44 1.74 18.38
N ILE A 192 14.32 1.35 19.65
CA ILE A 192 13.84 2.20 20.76
C ILE A 192 14.64 3.52 20.88
N LEU A 193 15.89 3.54 20.40
CA LEU A 193 16.77 4.70 20.45
C LEU A 193 16.84 5.48 19.14
N ASN A 194 16.57 4.83 18.00
CA ASN A 194 16.88 5.39 16.68
C ASN A 194 15.68 5.59 15.76
N GLY A 195 14.53 4.94 16.00
CA GLY A 195 13.32 5.12 15.18
C GLY A 195 12.88 3.84 14.45
N GLU A 196 12.07 4.00 13.41
CA GLU A 196 11.51 2.89 12.63
C GLU A 196 12.54 2.31 11.65
N ILE A 197 12.71 0.98 11.61
CA ILE A 197 13.58 0.33 10.63
C ILE A 197 12.75 -0.03 9.41
N LEU A 198 13.09 0.56 8.27
CA LEU A 198 12.37 0.42 7.02
C LEU A 198 13.29 -0.15 5.93
N GLY A 199 12.74 -1.05 5.12
CA GLY A 199 13.45 -1.66 4.00
C GLY A 199 13.25 -0.90 2.70
N TYR A 200 14.29 -0.87 1.87
CA TYR A 200 14.23 -0.31 0.51
C TYR A 200 15.20 -1.06 -0.40
N PHE A 201 14.89 -1.13 -1.69
CA PHE A 201 15.78 -1.77 -2.66
C PHE A 201 16.87 -0.79 -3.12
N ASP A 202 18.13 -1.24 -3.13
CA ASP A 202 19.21 -0.57 -3.86
C ASP A 202 18.83 -0.47 -5.35
N GLY A 203 18.57 0.75 -5.82
CA GLY A 203 18.01 1.06 -7.15
C GLY A 203 16.48 1.02 -7.28
N GLY A 204 15.76 1.02 -6.16
CA GLY A 204 14.30 1.15 -6.11
C GLY A 204 13.52 -0.15 -6.36
N PHE A 205 12.23 -0.12 -6.05
CA PHE A 205 11.30 -1.24 -6.24
C PHE A 205 11.12 -1.62 -7.72
N GLY A 206 11.46 -0.71 -8.65
CA GLY A 206 11.56 -0.99 -10.07
C GLY A 206 12.43 -2.22 -10.39
N ARG A 207 13.51 -2.46 -9.61
CA ARG A 207 14.37 -3.64 -9.83
C ARG A 207 13.67 -4.96 -9.55
N LEU A 208 12.83 -5.01 -8.52
CA LEU A 208 12.04 -6.20 -8.23
C LEU A 208 11.06 -6.48 -9.37
N LEU A 209 10.41 -5.42 -9.90
CA LEU A 209 9.52 -5.54 -11.05
C LEU A 209 10.26 -6.01 -12.29
N ASP A 210 11.43 -5.44 -12.61
CA ASP A 210 12.23 -5.85 -13.75
C ASP A 210 12.67 -7.32 -13.64
N ALA A 211 13.12 -7.75 -12.46
CA ALA A 211 13.50 -9.13 -12.22
C ALA A 211 12.31 -10.10 -12.35
N LEU A 212 11.12 -9.72 -11.87
CA LEU A 212 9.89 -10.49 -12.08
C LEU A 212 9.50 -10.57 -13.56
N VAL A 213 9.57 -9.46 -14.29
CA VAL A 213 9.27 -9.42 -15.73
C VAL A 213 10.24 -10.31 -16.51
N ASP A 214 11.52 -10.27 -16.18
CA ASP A 214 12.53 -11.10 -16.83
C ASP A 214 12.37 -12.59 -16.46
N ALA A 215 12.00 -12.89 -15.21
CA ALA A 215 11.73 -14.27 -14.76
C ALA A 215 10.46 -14.87 -15.41
N VAL A 216 9.38 -14.07 -15.55
CA VAL A 216 8.16 -14.46 -16.26
C VAL A 216 8.41 -14.59 -17.77
N GLY A 217 9.32 -13.77 -18.29
CA GLY A 217 9.67 -13.68 -19.70
C GLY A 217 8.73 -12.75 -20.46
N ARG A 218 9.31 -11.73 -21.12
CA ARG A 218 8.57 -10.68 -21.84
C ARG A 218 7.64 -11.22 -22.94
N ASP A 219 7.97 -12.35 -23.55
CA ASP A 219 7.11 -12.99 -24.56
C ASP A 219 5.77 -13.49 -23.99
N ASN A 220 5.71 -13.72 -22.67
CA ASN A 220 4.49 -14.13 -21.96
C ASN A 220 3.66 -12.94 -21.47
N ILE A 221 4.12 -11.70 -21.69
CA ILE A 221 3.48 -10.48 -21.20
C ILE A 221 3.05 -9.62 -22.40
N SER A 222 1.77 -9.27 -22.44
CA SER A 222 1.21 -8.36 -23.45
C SER A 222 0.81 -7.05 -22.81
N THR A 223 1.61 -6.00 -23.00
CA THR A 223 1.25 -4.61 -22.64
C THR A 223 0.34 -3.99 -23.71
N GLY A 224 -0.28 -2.85 -23.41
CA GLY A 224 -1.24 -2.16 -24.29
C GLY A 224 -2.46 -3.02 -24.64
N THR A 225 -2.70 -4.09 -23.87
CA THR A 225 -3.63 -5.18 -24.18
C THR A 225 -4.67 -5.31 -23.07
N ARG A 226 -5.86 -4.77 -23.30
CA ARG A 226 -6.97 -4.75 -22.34
C ARG A 226 -7.81 -6.02 -22.48
N VAL A 227 -7.98 -6.76 -21.39
CA VAL A 227 -9.02 -7.79 -21.31
C VAL A 227 -10.39 -7.12 -21.15
N SER A 228 -11.34 -7.49 -22.00
CA SER A 228 -12.67 -6.88 -22.06
C SER A 228 -13.80 -7.84 -21.68
N ASP A 229 -13.54 -9.16 -21.67
CA ASP A 229 -14.53 -10.18 -21.36
C ASP A 229 -13.85 -11.48 -20.90
N ILE A 230 -14.50 -12.22 -20.00
CA ILE A 230 -14.13 -13.59 -19.59
C ILE A 230 -15.38 -14.45 -19.76
N ASP A 231 -15.32 -15.47 -20.62
CA ASP A 231 -16.46 -16.36 -20.83
C ASP A 231 -16.57 -17.37 -19.68
N THR A 232 -17.61 -17.18 -18.87
CA THR A 232 -18.00 -18.02 -17.73
C THR A 232 -19.35 -18.71 -17.94
N SER A 233 -19.92 -18.64 -19.15
CA SER A 233 -21.30 -19.06 -19.43
C SER A 233 -21.58 -20.55 -19.18
N GLY A 234 -20.54 -21.38 -19.16
CA GLY A 234 -20.61 -22.81 -18.87
C GLY A 234 -20.53 -23.18 -17.39
N GLY A 235 -20.46 -22.21 -16.48
CA GLY A 235 -20.16 -22.44 -15.05
C GLY A 235 -18.68 -22.70 -14.77
N ALA A 236 -17.85 -22.61 -15.81
CA ALA A 236 -16.39 -22.67 -15.74
C ALA A 236 -15.83 -21.66 -16.75
N VAL A 237 -14.64 -21.14 -16.47
CA VAL A 237 -13.88 -20.32 -17.41
C VAL A 237 -13.51 -21.15 -18.64
N SER A 238 -13.78 -20.61 -19.83
CA SER A 238 -13.43 -21.25 -21.12
C SER A 238 -12.48 -20.40 -21.97
N SER A 239 -12.66 -19.07 -21.93
CA SER A 239 -11.89 -18.15 -22.74
C SER A 239 -11.83 -16.75 -22.12
N LEU A 240 -10.86 -15.96 -22.57
CA LEU A 240 -10.81 -14.52 -22.32
C LEU A 240 -10.67 -13.76 -23.64
N THR A 241 -11.28 -12.58 -23.72
CA THR A 241 -11.19 -11.68 -24.87
C THR A 241 -10.28 -10.50 -24.53
N ALA A 242 -9.24 -10.31 -25.32
CA ALA A 242 -8.24 -9.25 -25.14
C ALA A 242 -8.13 -8.37 -26.39
N THR A 243 -7.97 -7.06 -26.20
CA THR A 243 -7.85 -6.07 -27.28
C THR A 243 -6.55 -5.28 -27.16
N ASN A 244 -5.74 -5.29 -28.23
CA ASN A 244 -4.56 -4.45 -28.38
C ASN A 244 -4.77 -3.49 -29.58
N GLY A 245 -4.86 -2.19 -29.31
CA GLY A 245 -5.22 -1.20 -30.32
C GLY A 245 -6.60 -1.49 -30.94
N THR A 246 -6.61 -1.93 -32.21
CA THR A 246 -7.84 -2.31 -32.94
C THR A 246 -8.01 -3.82 -33.09
N GLU A 247 -7.04 -4.61 -32.64
CA GLU A 247 -7.05 -6.07 -32.77
C GLU A 247 -7.65 -6.70 -31.51
N THR A 248 -8.75 -7.44 -31.67
CA THR A 248 -9.40 -8.19 -30.61
C THR A 248 -9.20 -9.68 -30.86
N THR A 249 -8.63 -10.37 -29.88
CA THR A 249 -8.33 -11.81 -29.93
C THR A 249 -9.02 -12.53 -28.77
N VAL A 250 -9.57 -13.70 -29.06
CA VAL A 250 -10.10 -14.62 -28.06
C VAL A 250 -9.03 -15.67 -27.76
N HIS A 251 -8.73 -15.86 -26.48
CA HIS A 251 -7.78 -16.84 -26.00
C HIS A 251 -8.51 -17.92 -25.22
N GLU A 252 -8.40 -19.18 -25.66
CA GLU A 252 -8.85 -20.33 -24.88
C GLU A 252 -7.97 -20.47 -23.64
N VAL A 253 -8.57 -20.54 -22.46
CA VAL A 253 -7.87 -20.60 -21.17
C VAL A 253 -8.54 -21.59 -20.24
N ASP A 254 -7.73 -22.26 -19.41
CA ASP A 254 -8.23 -23.21 -18.40
C ASP A 254 -8.64 -22.50 -17.11
N SER A 255 -8.04 -21.34 -16.84
CA SER A 255 -8.29 -20.52 -15.65
C SER A 255 -7.87 -19.08 -15.91
N VAL A 256 -8.43 -18.14 -15.13
CA VAL A 256 -8.07 -16.73 -15.14
C VAL A 256 -7.80 -16.23 -13.73
N VAL A 257 -6.67 -15.54 -13.54
CA VAL A 257 -6.39 -14.74 -12.34
C VAL A 257 -6.63 -13.27 -12.65
N VAL A 258 -7.59 -12.66 -11.98
CA VAL A 258 -7.85 -11.22 -12.05
C VAL A 258 -7.03 -10.53 -10.95
N ALA A 259 -5.96 -9.85 -11.34
CA ALA A 259 -5.03 -9.12 -10.46
C ALA A 259 -5.18 -7.59 -10.61
N THR A 260 -6.38 -7.14 -10.99
CA THR A 260 -6.74 -5.73 -11.18
C THR A 260 -7.61 -5.19 -10.02
N MET A 261 -7.96 -3.91 -10.08
CA MET A 261 -8.90 -3.30 -9.14
C MET A 261 -10.28 -3.96 -9.21
N PRO A 262 -11.03 -4.03 -8.09
CA PRO A 262 -12.30 -4.75 -8.05
C PRO A 262 -13.30 -4.34 -9.13
N ASN A 263 -13.42 -3.06 -9.45
CA ASN A 263 -14.32 -2.59 -10.50
C ASN A 263 -14.06 -3.23 -11.89
N VAL A 264 -12.82 -3.67 -12.14
CA VAL A 264 -12.48 -4.45 -13.35
C VAL A 264 -12.97 -5.88 -13.22
N LEU A 265 -12.82 -6.51 -12.04
CA LEU A 265 -13.44 -7.82 -11.76
C LEU A 265 -14.96 -7.75 -11.95
N GLU A 266 -15.63 -6.75 -11.36
CA GLU A 266 -17.08 -6.56 -11.48
C GLU A 266 -17.48 -6.41 -12.96
N GLY A 267 -16.75 -5.58 -13.70
CA GLY A 267 -17.03 -5.35 -15.12
C GLY A 267 -16.81 -6.58 -16.01
N LEU A 268 -15.87 -7.46 -15.66
CA LEU A 268 -15.56 -8.68 -16.42
C LEU A 268 -16.45 -9.87 -16.06
N THR A 269 -17.02 -9.90 -14.85
CA THR A 269 -17.61 -11.13 -14.29
C THR A 269 -18.99 -10.94 -13.68
N GLY A 270 -19.39 -9.70 -13.37
CA GLY A 270 -20.62 -9.38 -12.66
C GLY A 270 -20.58 -9.68 -11.15
N TYR A 271 -19.44 -10.12 -10.60
CA TYR A 271 -19.24 -10.22 -9.16
C TYR A 271 -19.32 -8.83 -8.53
N THR A 272 -20.13 -8.62 -7.51
CA THR A 272 -20.25 -7.32 -6.82
C THR A 272 -19.12 -7.15 -5.81
N CYS A 273 -18.48 -5.99 -5.80
CA CYS A 273 -17.50 -5.59 -4.78
C CYS A 273 -18.03 -4.42 -3.96
N ASP A 274 -18.22 -4.64 -2.66
CA ASP A 274 -18.74 -3.63 -1.74
C ASP A 274 -17.62 -2.79 -1.06
N ILE A 275 -16.34 -3.13 -1.28
CA ILE A 275 -15.21 -2.38 -0.70
C ILE A 275 -15.05 -1.01 -1.36
N ASP A 276 -15.12 0.04 -0.53
CA ASP A 276 -14.76 1.39 -0.91
C ASP A 276 -13.25 1.61 -0.96
N PHE A 277 -12.82 2.44 -1.91
CA PHE A 277 -11.43 2.83 -2.08
C PHE A 277 -11.32 4.35 -2.09
N GLN A 278 -10.25 4.84 -1.49
CA GLN A 278 -9.82 6.22 -1.63
C GLN A 278 -8.75 6.33 -2.72
N GLY A 279 -8.75 7.49 -3.38
CA GLY A 279 -7.74 7.89 -4.35
C GLY A 279 -6.55 8.58 -3.70
N THR A 280 -5.56 8.90 -4.53
CA THR A 280 -4.41 9.71 -4.12
C THR A 280 -3.97 10.59 -5.27
N VAL A 281 -3.67 11.84 -4.94
CA VAL A 281 -2.82 12.73 -5.74
C VAL A 281 -1.49 12.81 -5.03
N CYS A 282 -0.42 12.40 -5.72
CA CYS A 282 0.93 12.41 -5.18
C CYS A 282 1.87 13.05 -6.19
N SER A 283 2.69 14.00 -5.76
CA SER A 283 3.71 14.61 -6.60
C SER A 283 5.09 14.29 -6.06
N VAL A 284 6.03 13.99 -6.96
CA VAL A 284 7.47 13.98 -6.68
C VAL A 284 8.03 15.32 -7.12
N ILE A 285 8.61 16.05 -6.18
CA ILE A 285 9.30 17.32 -6.40
C ILE A 285 10.80 17.05 -6.25
N SER A 286 11.56 17.35 -7.30
CA SER A 286 13.03 17.36 -7.23
C SER A 286 13.54 18.75 -6.94
N MET A 287 14.54 18.83 -6.06
CA MET A 287 15.11 20.08 -5.57
C MET A 287 16.63 20.01 -5.43
N ASP A 288 17.28 21.17 -5.47
CA ASP A 288 18.73 21.32 -5.25
C ASP A 288 19.15 21.11 -3.78
N LYS A 289 18.22 21.29 -2.85
CA LYS A 289 18.42 21.20 -1.41
C LYS A 289 17.20 20.57 -0.77
N PRO A 290 17.35 19.86 0.36
CA PRO A 290 16.22 19.26 1.02
C PRO A 290 15.34 20.33 1.66
N LEU A 291 14.03 20.06 1.73
CA LEU A 291 13.10 20.89 2.49
C LEU A 291 13.14 20.51 3.98
N LEU A 292 13.21 19.21 4.27
CA LEU A 292 13.12 18.64 5.60
C LEU A 292 14.44 17.98 6.02
N ASP A 293 14.64 17.82 7.34
CA ASP A 293 15.71 16.98 7.91
C ASP A 293 15.23 15.54 8.23
N THR A 294 13.92 15.27 8.08
CA THR A 294 13.27 14.00 8.42
C THR A 294 12.81 13.26 7.16
N TYR A 295 12.63 11.94 7.23
CA TYR A 295 12.09 11.17 6.10
C TYR A 295 10.59 11.40 5.92
N TRP A 296 9.82 11.34 7.00
CA TRP A 296 8.36 11.41 6.94
C TRP A 296 7.81 12.48 7.87
N LEU A 297 7.06 13.43 7.32
CA LEU A 297 6.38 14.47 8.07
C LEU A 297 4.88 14.41 7.84
N ASN A 298 4.11 14.11 8.89
CA ASN A 298 2.66 14.25 8.84
C ASN A 298 2.27 15.69 9.22
N ILE A 299 1.26 16.23 8.55
CA ILE A 299 0.83 17.61 8.70
C ILE A 299 -0.51 17.65 9.43
N ALA A 300 -0.53 18.21 10.64
CA ALA A 300 -1.74 18.44 11.41
C ALA A 300 -2.38 19.80 11.10
N ASP A 301 -1.55 20.79 10.79
CA ASP A 301 -1.99 22.14 10.44
C ASP A 301 -2.75 22.15 9.11
N GLU A 302 -3.58 23.17 8.89
CA GLU A 302 -4.30 23.34 7.64
C GLU A 302 -3.33 23.47 6.45
N ALA A 303 -3.34 22.47 5.58
CA ALA A 303 -2.48 22.39 4.41
C ALA A 303 -3.22 21.68 3.26
N PRO A 304 -2.83 21.93 2.00
CA PRO A 304 -3.47 21.25 0.88
C PRO A 304 -3.10 19.75 0.82
N PHE A 305 -2.03 19.33 1.49
CA PHE A 305 -1.52 17.95 1.58
C PHE A 305 -1.52 17.44 3.03
N GLY A 306 -1.59 16.11 3.20
CA GLY A 306 -1.58 15.48 4.53
C GLY A 306 -0.20 14.99 4.98
N ALA A 307 0.71 14.77 4.04
CA ALA A 307 2.07 14.31 4.33
C ALA A 307 3.09 14.83 3.32
N LEU A 308 4.30 15.04 3.82
CA LEU A 308 5.53 15.32 3.09
C LEU A 308 6.52 14.20 3.38
N ILE A 309 7.05 13.56 2.34
CA ILE A 309 8.01 12.45 2.48
C ILE A 309 9.29 12.81 1.74
N GLU A 310 10.31 13.27 2.47
CA GLU A 310 11.62 13.59 1.90
C GLU A 310 12.40 12.28 1.68
N HIS A 311 12.12 11.63 0.55
CA HIS A 311 12.71 10.35 0.17
C HIS A 311 14.23 10.36 0.30
N THR A 312 14.87 11.48 -0.04
CA THR A 312 16.32 11.60 0.00
C THR A 312 16.95 11.77 1.39
N ASN A 313 16.13 11.82 2.45
CA ASN A 313 16.59 11.65 3.83
C ASN A 313 16.60 10.18 4.26
N PHE A 314 15.91 9.31 3.52
CA PHE A 314 15.90 7.87 3.73
C PHE A 314 16.88 7.15 2.80
N VAL A 315 17.01 7.61 1.56
CA VAL A 315 17.92 7.07 0.54
C VAL A 315 18.82 8.18 0.02
N SER A 316 20.14 7.99 0.00
CA SER A 316 21.09 9.07 -0.35
C SER A 316 20.77 9.77 -1.68
N PRO A 317 20.80 11.12 -1.75
CA PRO A 317 20.60 11.86 -3.01
C PRO A 317 21.63 11.52 -4.08
N GLU A 318 22.80 10.96 -3.72
CA GLU A 318 23.78 10.46 -4.69
C GLU A 318 23.20 9.41 -5.64
N ARG A 319 22.17 8.66 -5.21
CA ARG A 319 21.42 7.72 -6.06
C ARG A 319 20.58 8.40 -7.13
N TYR A 320 20.21 9.67 -6.93
CA TYR A 320 19.32 10.44 -7.80
C TYR A 320 20.08 11.59 -8.49
N GLY A 321 21.39 11.40 -8.74
CA GLY A 321 22.23 12.42 -9.39
C GLY A 321 22.56 13.62 -8.52
N GLY A 322 22.37 13.51 -7.20
CA GLY A 322 22.57 14.59 -6.22
C GLY A 322 21.32 15.44 -5.98
N GLU A 323 20.20 15.16 -6.64
CA GLU A 323 18.92 15.84 -6.41
C GLU A 323 18.26 15.33 -5.12
N HIS A 324 17.56 16.24 -4.43
CA HIS A 324 16.72 15.92 -3.27
C HIS A 324 15.28 15.69 -3.73
N LEU A 325 14.68 14.58 -3.32
CA LEU A 325 13.34 14.18 -3.77
C LEU A 325 12.35 14.23 -2.61
N LEU A 326 11.27 14.99 -2.80
CA LEU A 326 10.18 15.17 -1.86
C LEU A 326 8.87 14.68 -2.48
N TYR A 327 8.22 13.71 -1.84
CA TYR A 327 6.83 13.40 -2.14
C TYR A 327 5.89 14.34 -1.38
N VAL A 328 4.89 14.86 -2.09
CA VAL A 328 3.76 15.57 -1.53
C VAL A 328 2.51 14.73 -1.77
N ALA A 329 1.81 14.33 -0.70
CA ALA A 329 0.71 13.38 -0.80
C ALA A 329 -0.60 13.89 -0.19
N ARG A 330 -1.69 13.70 -0.92
CA ARG A 330 -3.06 13.91 -0.45
C ARG A 330 -3.95 12.72 -0.83
N TYR A 331 -4.67 12.18 0.15
CA TYR A 331 -5.73 11.21 -0.10
C TYR A 331 -7.00 11.92 -0.57
N ILE A 332 -7.70 11.32 -1.52
CA ILE A 332 -8.93 11.84 -2.13
C ILE A 332 -10.06 10.87 -1.84
N GLN A 333 -11.11 11.33 -1.17
CA GLN A 333 -12.28 10.51 -0.84
C GLN A 333 -13.30 10.51 -1.96
N ASP A 334 -13.39 11.61 -2.71
CA ASP A 334 -14.32 11.74 -3.84
C ASP A 334 -13.67 12.48 -5.02
N GLU A 335 -13.89 11.98 -6.23
CA GLU A 335 -13.31 12.59 -7.44
C GLU A 335 -13.82 14.03 -7.69
N SER A 336 -14.90 14.48 -7.06
CA SER A 336 -15.35 15.87 -7.13
C SER A 336 -14.50 16.85 -6.30
N GLU A 337 -13.58 16.36 -5.46
CA GLU A 337 -12.66 17.22 -4.72
C GLU A 337 -11.82 18.10 -5.66
N ALA A 338 -11.60 19.35 -5.25
CA ALA A 338 -10.95 20.35 -6.08
C ALA A 338 -9.56 19.90 -6.57
N VAL A 339 -8.75 19.29 -5.71
CA VAL A 339 -7.40 18.81 -6.04
C VAL A 339 -7.42 17.69 -7.10
N TRP A 340 -8.47 16.86 -7.12
CA TRP A 340 -8.62 15.82 -8.14
C TRP A 340 -8.91 16.40 -9.53
N GLN A 341 -9.68 17.50 -9.57
CA GLN A 341 -10.10 18.16 -10.81
C GLN A 341 -9.03 19.11 -11.40
N GLN A 342 -7.98 19.42 -10.64
CA GLN A 342 -6.87 20.25 -11.08
C GLN A 342 -5.97 19.55 -12.10
N SER A 343 -5.44 20.32 -13.05
CA SER A 343 -4.33 19.89 -13.91
C SER A 343 -3.04 19.66 -13.11
N ASP A 344 -2.05 18.99 -13.71
CA ASP A 344 -0.73 18.75 -13.06
C ASP A 344 -0.05 20.04 -12.64
N ASP A 345 -0.12 21.08 -13.47
CA ASP A 345 0.45 22.39 -13.18
C ASP A 345 -0.29 23.08 -12.02
N GLU A 346 -1.63 23.01 -11.98
CA GLU A 346 -2.42 23.58 -10.88
C GLU A 346 -2.18 22.85 -9.54
N VAL A 347 -2.02 21.52 -9.58
CA VAL A 347 -1.63 20.73 -8.41
C VAL A 347 -0.23 21.12 -7.93
N ALA A 348 0.73 21.27 -8.86
CA ALA A 348 2.09 21.70 -8.54
C ALA A 348 2.10 23.07 -7.84
N GLU A 349 1.38 24.06 -8.38
CA GLU A 349 1.24 25.37 -7.74
C GLU A 349 0.56 25.27 -6.36
N THR A 350 -0.48 24.44 -6.23
CA THR A 350 -1.16 24.19 -4.94
C THR A 350 -0.19 23.63 -3.89
N TRP A 351 0.69 22.71 -4.28
CA TRP A 351 1.73 22.16 -3.40
C TRP A 351 2.76 23.21 -3.01
N LEU A 352 3.28 23.97 -3.97
CA LEU A 352 4.29 24.99 -3.71
C LEU A 352 3.75 26.10 -2.80
N ASP A 353 2.52 26.59 -3.03
CA ASP A 353 1.84 27.56 -2.17
C ASP A 353 1.71 27.03 -0.73
N GLY A 354 1.30 25.76 -0.57
CA GLY A 354 1.20 25.11 0.73
C GLY A 354 2.54 24.98 1.44
N ILE A 355 3.58 24.55 0.72
CA ILE A 355 4.93 24.42 1.26
C ILE A 355 5.48 25.80 1.69
N GLU A 356 5.33 26.85 0.87
CA GLU A 356 5.76 28.20 1.24
C GLU A 356 5.07 28.72 2.50
N SER A 357 3.78 28.40 2.68
CA SER A 357 3.03 28.82 3.87
C SER A 357 3.53 28.15 5.14
N LEU A 358 3.94 26.88 5.07
CA LEU A 358 4.42 26.12 6.23
C LEU A 358 5.93 26.34 6.47
N PHE A 359 6.72 26.51 5.40
CA PHE A 359 8.17 26.61 5.44
C PHE A 359 8.64 27.94 4.81
N PRO A 360 8.68 29.06 5.56
CA PRO A 360 9.05 30.37 5.02
C PRO A 360 10.48 30.48 4.46
N ALA A 361 11.33 29.47 4.70
CA ALA A 361 12.68 29.38 4.17
C ALA A 361 12.76 28.64 2.83
N PHE A 362 11.66 28.02 2.38
CA PHE A 362 11.56 27.37 1.08
C PHE A 362 11.72 28.39 -0.04
N ASP A 363 12.42 27.98 -1.11
CA ASP A 363 12.70 28.80 -2.28
C ASP A 363 12.29 28.01 -3.53
N ARG A 364 11.31 28.52 -4.27
CA ARG A 364 10.82 27.89 -5.51
C ARG A 364 11.90 27.76 -6.57
N ASP A 365 12.88 28.65 -6.58
CA ASP A 365 13.98 28.59 -7.55
C ASP A 365 14.88 27.36 -7.33
N ALA A 366 14.75 26.66 -6.19
CA ALA A 366 15.43 25.40 -5.93
C ALA A 366 14.74 24.18 -6.56
N VAL A 367 13.54 24.33 -7.14
CA VAL A 367 12.80 23.21 -7.75
C VAL A 367 13.30 22.94 -9.17
N ASN A 368 13.74 21.70 -9.40
CA ASN A 368 14.24 21.24 -10.69
C ASN A 368 13.12 20.75 -11.61
N TRP A 369 12.22 19.93 -11.05
CA TRP A 369 11.07 19.39 -11.77
C TRP A 369 10.02 18.87 -10.79
N ILE A 370 8.78 18.77 -11.29
CA ILE A 370 7.65 18.18 -10.59
C ILE A 370 6.99 17.13 -11.50
N ARG A 371 6.63 15.98 -10.92
CA ARG A 371 5.86 14.91 -11.57
C ARG A 371 4.69 14.53 -10.68
N THR A 372 3.48 14.54 -11.23
CA THR A 372 2.25 14.25 -10.49
C THR A 372 1.65 12.93 -10.96
N GLY A 373 1.38 12.03 -10.02
CA GLY A 373 0.60 10.82 -10.18
C GLY A 373 -0.79 10.98 -9.56
N ARG A 374 -1.83 10.51 -10.27
CA ARG A 374 -3.19 10.38 -9.74
C ARG A 374 -3.67 8.96 -9.93
N ASN A 375 -4.31 8.40 -8.91
CA ASN A 375 -5.00 7.13 -9.03
C ASN A 375 -6.26 7.14 -8.14
N PRO A 376 -7.44 6.78 -8.68
CA PRO A 376 -8.70 6.90 -7.95
C PRO A 376 -8.88 5.83 -6.89
N ARG A 377 -8.04 4.78 -6.89
CA ARG A 377 -8.13 3.63 -6.00
C ARG A 377 -6.74 3.18 -5.57
N THR A 378 -6.15 3.87 -4.60
CA THR A 378 -4.82 3.54 -4.07
C THR A 378 -4.87 2.82 -2.73
N ALA A 379 -5.99 2.91 -2.01
CA ALA A 379 -6.15 2.27 -0.71
C ALA A 379 -7.61 1.90 -0.45
N PRO A 380 -7.89 0.72 0.14
CA PRO A 380 -9.21 0.44 0.70
C PRO A 380 -9.47 1.37 1.89
N VAL A 381 -10.74 1.71 2.09
CA VAL A 381 -11.22 2.25 3.36
C VAL A 381 -11.54 1.04 4.25
N TYR A 382 -10.70 0.80 5.25
CA TYR A 382 -10.87 -0.32 6.18
C TYR A 382 -11.96 -0.02 7.21
N GLU A 383 -13.21 -0.03 6.74
CA GLU A 383 -14.38 0.20 7.56
C GLU A 383 -14.70 -0.97 8.51
N ARG A 384 -15.67 -0.77 9.39
CA ARG A 384 -16.17 -1.83 10.29
C ARG A 384 -16.85 -2.93 9.49
N GLY A 385 -16.58 -4.19 9.83
CA GLY A 385 -17.06 -5.35 9.07
C GLY A 385 -16.35 -5.55 7.72
N TYR A 386 -15.16 -4.97 7.53
CA TYR A 386 -14.40 -5.09 6.27
C TYR A 386 -14.18 -6.53 5.84
N LEU A 387 -13.96 -7.46 6.78
CA LEU A 387 -13.67 -8.85 6.45
C LEU A 387 -14.84 -9.56 5.75
N ASP A 388 -16.08 -9.14 5.99
CA ASP A 388 -17.26 -9.68 5.30
C ASP A 388 -17.30 -9.29 3.81
N MET A 389 -16.61 -8.21 3.43
CA MET A 389 -16.54 -7.69 2.05
C MET A 389 -15.29 -8.15 1.29
N VAL A 390 -14.35 -8.82 1.96
CA VAL A 390 -13.12 -9.31 1.34
C VAL A 390 -13.46 -10.28 0.21
N ILE A 391 -12.88 -10.04 -0.96
CA ILE A 391 -13.08 -10.90 -2.12
C ILE A 391 -12.25 -12.19 -1.92
N PRO A 392 -12.88 -13.39 -2.00
CA PRO A 392 -12.16 -14.64 -1.87
C PRO A 392 -11.23 -14.84 -3.07
N TYR A 393 -10.09 -15.50 -2.86
CA TYR A 393 -9.14 -15.75 -3.96
C TYR A 393 -9.69 -16.70 -5.03
N ASP A 394 -10.62 -17.58 -4.67
CA ASP A 394 -11.31 -18.51 -5.58
C ASP A 394 -12.77 -18.09 -5.71
N LEU A 395 -13.22 -17.83 -6.94
CA LEU A 395 -14.56 -17.36 -7.28
C LEU A 395 -15.40 -18.45 -7.94
N GLY A 396 -15.00 -19.73 -7.83
CA GLY A 396 -15.72 -20.89 -8.36
C GLY A 396 -17.20 -20.91 -8.00
N ASP A 397 -17.49 -20.90 -6.69
CA ASP A 397 -18.86 -20.96 -6.17
C ASP A 397 -19.67 -19.68 -6.45
N ALA A 398 -19.00 -18.54 -6.54
CA ALA A 398 -19.65 -17.24 -6.70
C ALA A 398 -19.94 -16.88 -8.17
N VAL A 399 -19.08 -17.33 -9.09
CA VAL A 399 -19.13 -16.96 -10.50
C VAL A 399 -18.95 -18.18 -11.40
N ALA A 400 -17.77 -18.79 -11.42
CA ALA A 400 -17.44 -19.92 -12.28
C ALA A 400 -16.11 -20.59 -11.90
N ASP A 401 -16.05 -21.91 -12.06
CA ASP A 401 -14.84 -22.70 -11.84
C ASP A 401 -13.66 -22.16 -12.68
N GLY A 402 -12.48 -22.03 -12.07
CA GLY A 402 -11.28 -21.54 -12.75
C GLY A 402 -11.13 -20.01 -12.76
N LEU A 403 -11.97 -19.27 -12.05
CA LEU A 403 -11.82 -17.82 -11.87
C LEU A 403 -11.24 -17.50 -10.48
N TYR A 404 -10.17 -16.70 -10.46
CA TYR A 404 -9.45 -16.33 -9.24
C TYR A 404 -9.23 -14.82 -9.13
N TYR A 405 -9.09 -14.30 -7.92
CA TYR A 405 -8.84 -12.88 -7.64
C TYR A 405 -7.62 -12.65 -6.75
N ALA A 406 -6.65 -11.88 -7.22
CA ALA A 406 -5.40 -11.55 -6.51
C ALA A 406 -5.22 -10.05 -6.24
N GLY A 407 -6.29 -9.26 -6.32
CA GLY A 407 -6.20 -7.80 -6.22
C GLY A 407 -6.24 -7.25 -4.79
N MET A 408 -6.31 -5.91 -4.69
CA MET A 408 -6.18 -5.18 -3.42
C MET A 408 -7.34 -5.44 -2.42
N ALA A 409 -8.47 -5.98 -2.90
CA ALA A 409 -9.62 -6.34 -2.05
C ALA A 409 -9.56 -7.77 -1.47
N SER A 410 -8.40 -8.43 -1.56
CA SER A 410 -8.20 -9.79 -1.06
C SER A 410 -7.67 -9.81 0.39
N ARG A 411 -7.75 -10.97 1.05
CA ARG A 411 -7.41 -11.09 2.48
C ARG A 411 -5.98 -10.70 2.84
N ALA A 412 -5.01 -10.90 1.94
CA ALA A 412 -3.61 -10.55 2.15
C ALA A 412 -3.35 -9.03 2.26
N GLN A 413 -4.36 -8.22 1.95
CA GLN A 413 -4.29 -6.75 1.97
C GLN A 413 -5.04 -6.18 3.18
N TYR A 414 -5.48 -7.04 4.11
CA TYR A 414 -6.11 -6.65 5.37
C TYR A 414 -5.13 -6.83 6.55
N PRO A 415 -5.16 -5.93 7.55
CA PRO A 415 -5.88 -4.66 7.60
C PRO A 415 -5.06 -3.50 7.01
N GLU A 416 -3.98 -3.82 6.28
CA GLU A 416 -3.15 -2.83 5.62
C GLU A 416 -2.66 -3.36 4.27
N ARG A 417 -2.71 -2.49 3.26
CA ARG A 417 -2.25 -2.81 1.91
C ARG A 417 -0.75 -2.70 1.79
N SER A 418 -0.15 -3.59 1.03
CA SER A 418 1.27 -3.51 0.69
C SER A 418 1.62 -4.26 -0.60
N LEU A 419 2.86 -4.08 -1.07
CA LEU A 419 3.39 -4.85 -2.19
C LEU A 419 3.57 -6.32 -1.81
N ASN A 420 3.97 -6.61 -0.56
CA ASN A 420 4.00 -7.96 -0.02
C ASN A 420 2.62 -8.62 -0.06
N GLY A 421 1.57 -7.93 0.39
CA GLY A 421 0.20 -8.43 0.29
C GLY A 421 -0.22 -8.76 -1.15
N GLY A 422 0.26 -7.99 -2.13
CA GLY A 422 0.04 -8.28 -3.55
C GLY A 422 0.74 -9.55 -4.01
N ILE A 423 1.98 -9.77 -3.59
CA ILE A 423 2.75 -11.00 -3.89
C ILE A 423 2.06 -12.22 -3.26
N VAL A 424 1.68 -12.12 -1.99
CA VAL A 424 0.96 -13.18 -1.25
C VAL A 424 -0.35 -13.52 -1.97
N ALA A 425 -1.14 -12.53 -2.37
CA ALA A 425 -2.38 -12.77 -3.11
C ALA A 425 -2.15 -13.49 -4.44
N GLY A 426 -1.11 -13.07 -5.20
CA GLY A 426 -0.74 -13.73 -6.45
C GLY A 426 -0.29 -15.18 -6.24
N PHE A 427 0.51 -15.44 -5.22
CA PHE A 427 0.96 -16.79 -4.85
C PHE A 427 -0.19 -17.68 -4.39
N GLU A 428 -1.14 -17.15 -3.62
CA GLU A 428 -2.29 -17.90 -3.14
C GLU A 428 -3.19 -18.36 -4.30
N CYS A 429 -3.48 -17.49 -5.26
CA CYS A 429 -4.20 -17.88 -6.48
C CYS A 429 -3.43 -18.95 -7.28
N ALA A 430 -2.12 -18.77 -7.48
CA ALA A 430 -1.29 -19.71 -8.21
C ALA A 430 -1.25 -21.10 -7.55
N ASP A 431 -1.11 -21.13 -6.23
CA ASP A 431 -1.04 -22.37 -5.44
C ASP A 431 -2.40 -23.09 -5.42
N ARG A 432 -3.53 -22.38 -5.40
CA ARG A 432 -4.88 -22.97 -5.55
C ARG A 432 -5.08 -23.61 -6.92
N ILE A 433 -4.72 -22.90 -7.98
CA ILE A 433 -4.80 -23.43 -9.36
C ILE A 433 -3.95 -24.71 -9.49
N ALA A 434 -2.75 -24.72 -8.91
CA ALA A 434 -1.87 -25.88 -8.97
C ALA A 434 -2.37 -27.09 -8.15
N ARG A 435 -3.15 -26.88 -7.08
CA ARG A 435 -3.76 -27.95 -6.27
C ARG A 435 -5.00 -28.56 -6.94
N GLY A 436 -5.74 -27.76 -7.73
CA GLY A 436 -6.97 -28.16 -8.41
C GLY A 436 -8.19 -28.33 -7.48
N PRO A 437 -9.39 -28.61 -8.02
CA PRO A 437 -10.68 -28.51 -7.30
C PRO A 437 -10.92 -29.54 -6.19
N THR A 438 -9.98 -30.44 -5.91
CA THR A 438 -10.20 -31.60 -5.00
C THR A 438 -9.46 -31.51 -3.67
N ALA A 439 -8.78 -30.41 -3.39
CA ALA A 439 -8.18 -30.14 -2.09
C ALA A 439 -9.05 -29.14 -1.31
N VAL A 440 -10.27 -29.55 -0.94
CA VAL A 440 -10.97 -28.90 0.19
C VAL A 440 -10.20 -29.31 1.44
N THR A 441 -9.25 -28.49 1.85
CA THR A 441 -8.78 -28.46 3.22
C THR A 441 -9.53 -27.35 3.93
N ASP A 442 -10.08 -27.65 5.10
CA ASP A 442 -10.61 -26.70 6.09
C ASP A 442 -9.53 -25.68 6.50
N ASP A 443 -9.16 -24.76 5.61
CA ASP A 443 -8.11 -23.76 5.82
C ASP A 443 -8.65 -22.32 5.74
N ASP A 444 -9.92 -22.16 6.16
CA ASP A 444 -10.39 -20.93 6.82
C ASP A 444 -10.06 -20.96 8.34
N SER A 445 -9.04 -21.75 8.72
CA SER A 445 -8.42 -21.72 10.04
C SER A 445 -7.12 -20.92 9.96
N PRO A 446 -6.80 -20.04 10.93
CA PRO A 446 -5.65 -19.15 10.84
C PRO A 446 -4.35 -19.94 10.70
N LEU A 447 -3.51 -19.41 9.81
CA LEU A 447 -2.16 -19.80 9.43
C LEU A 447 -1.39 -20.61 10.49
N SER A 448 -0.70 -21.63 9.98
CA SER A 448 0.21 -22.50 10.75
C SER A 448 1.26 -21.73 11.54
N GLU A 449 1.66 -22.32 12.68
CA GLU A 449 2.59 -21.87 13.74
C GLU A 449 4.00 -21.38 13.36
N ALA A 450 4.27 -21.03 12.10
CA ALA A 450 5.53 -20.43 11.67
C ALA A 450 5.49 -18.89 11.56
N GLN A 451 4.35 -18.26 11.86
CA GLN A 451 4.18 -16.79 11.94
C GLN A 451 3.60 -16.37 13.30
N ARG A 452 4.22 -16.83 14.41
CA ARG A 452 3.88 -16.39 15.77
C ARG A 452 5.01 -15.59 16.39
#